data_AF-A0A1Q2M736-F1
#
_entry.id   AF-A0A1Q2M736-F1
#
_cell.length_a   1.000
_cell.length_b   1.000
_cell.length_c   1.000
_cell.angle_alpha   90.00
_cell.angle_beta   90.00
_cell.angle_gamma   90.00
#
_symmetry.space_group_name_H-M   'P 1'
#
loop_
_entity.id
_entity.type
_entity.pdbx_description
1 polymer ?
#
loop_
_entity_poly.entity_id
_entity_poly.type
_entity_poly.pdbx_seq_one_letter_code
_entity_poly.pdbx_strand_id
1 'polypeptide(L)'
;MQKVFTFTLLFFTCFSFSVRGETFKPYIIESSDSDVCNLALNHYSELFKSKQRSTEGLKKSKGVTFPEFSLREVSNGRGNLKTAIVDFYGSQKMYVFHERSHSWRGDIYTGYIIESEEIDVLESHLIERKTDVFVPFYPMGALAYGSDFSWWENLPFQFKDKWYVLTDYGDFHRHNSQRSVYQIQQDGSSKNVCTVKIFQNFDDGVKESLPLFTAYKRSVEQIVLSDGDCGTSRPEVAARWSGQFFSSMAIIRPWAIEPTWKSTKNSWDAARIEFQQKHFEDWKYQDIWSYREHATNKNLMFDAIAELKNHYVSNYSYSEPEAYEHASKIIQSIPGRYYSLGVYYNQDKDFSIFQQMVDGTYNNWESINQDLKLKYGSVPLVALSLMVDSPRAYEMLPSTISQSSIESFYKKDVLMFAAHMNNFDSVKYLLDSGWPVDKVTSHDSGYSCGSKLERLNRSALTYAAENASIEVMRLLVDAGADVKIKDSKGNNLDYYLNLNPRFSAEEKMSGFESVLKTYSKLKDIKPSYSCDGKLNRLEKAICNSAGLSIYDRELSKGYRDIIASNNLTIDIKSSQISWLKRRNSECKIYSTDEQLNACLARTTRARIRYLESIQSALNKSLQQDK
;
A
#
# COMPACT_ATOMS: atom_id res chain seq x y z
N MET A 1 -19.99 66.80 -5.14
CA MET A 1 -19.84 65.90 -3.98
C MET A 1 -19.64 64.49 -4.47
N GLN A 2 -18.37 64.06 -4.57
CA GLN A 2 -17.96 62.68 -4.83
C GLN A 2 -18.25 61.82 -3.58
N LYS A 3 -18.75 60.60 -3.78
CA LYS A 3 -18.61 59.52 -2.80
C LYS A 3 -17.83 58.38 -3.45
N VAL A 4 -16.66 58.14 -2.87
CA VAL A 4 -15.65 57.16 -3.22
C VAL A 4 -16.17 55.76 -2.85
N PHE A 5 -16.12 54.83 -3.80
CA PHE A 5 -16.28 53.39 -3.54
C PHE A 5 -14.92 52.81 -3.17
N THR A 6 -14.78 52.37 -1.92
CA THR A 6 -13.58 51.69 -1.42
C THR A 6 -13.62 50.23 -1.84
N PHE A 7 -12.75 49.84 -2.78
CA PHE A 7 -12.46 48.45 -3.11
C PHE A 7 -11.75 47.80 -1.92
N THR A 8 -12.38 46.81 -1.27
CA THR A 8 -11.71 46.01 -0.24
C THR A 8 -11.11 44.79 -0.92
N LEU A 9 -9.80 44.85 -1.16
CA LEU A 9 -9.01 43.72 -1.67
C LEU A 9 -8.89 42.69 -0.55
N LEU A 10 -9.70 41.63 -0.60
CA LEU A 10 -9.54 40.45 0.26
C LEU A 10 -8.30 39.69 -0.20
N PHE A 11 -7.16 39.95 0.45
CA PHE A 11 -5.98 39.12 0.37
C PHE A 11 -6.34 37.72 0.88
N PHE A 12 -6.50 36.77 -0.04
CA PHE A 12 -6.47 35.35 0.27
C PHE A 12 -5.09 35.02 0.85
N THR A 13 -5.01 34.91 2.17
CA THR A 13 -3.89 34.24 2.83
C THR A 13 -4.12 32.74 2.67
N CYS A 14 -3.58 32.16 1.60
CA CYS A 14 -3.30 30.72 1.58
C CYS A 14 -2.35 30.42 2.73
N PHE A 15 -2.88 29.98 3.87
CA PHE A 15 -2.08 29.22 4.82
C PHE A 15 -1.74 27.88 4.17
N SER A 16 -0.63 27.85 3.42
CA SER A 16 0.05 26.60 3.18
C SER A 16 0.47 26.07 4.55
N PHE A 17 -0.15 24.97 4.98
CA PHE A 17 0.44 24.13 6.02
C PHE A 17 1.71 23.52 5.40
N SER A 18 2.77 24.32 5.35
CA SER A 18 4.12 23.79 5.33
C SER A 18 4.22 22.95 6.60
N VAL A 19 4.29 21.63 6.43
CA VAL A 19 4.86 20.77 7.45
C VAL A 19 6.26 21.31 7.66
N ARG A 20 6.43 22.19 8.67
CA ARG A 20 7.76 22.70 9.02
C ARG A 20 8.64 21.46 9.21
N GLY A 21 9.78 21.43 8.55
CA GLY A 21 10.70 20.29 8.48
C GLY A 21 11.31 19.85 9.82
N GLU A 22 10.73 20.23 10.94
CA GLU A 22 11.05 19.79 12.30
C GLU A 22 10.55 18.36 12.55
N THR A 23 9.44 17.91 11.95
CA THR A 23 8.91 16.54 12.13
C THR A 23 9.73 15.45 11.43
N PHE A 24 10.70 15.84 10.61
CA PHE A 24 11.51 14.93 9.79
C PHE A 24 12.94 14.74 10.30
N LYS A 25 13.34 15.45 11.36
CA LYS A 25 14.71 15.35 11.89
C LYS A 25 14.77 14.36 13.04
N PRO A 26 15.94 13.76 13.29
CA PRO A 26 16.15 13.00 14.51
C PRO A 26 15.83 13.83 15.75
N TYR A 27 15.22 13.22 16.76
CA TYR A 27 14.91 13.86 18.03
C TYR A 27 14.98 12.85 19.19
N ILE A 28 15.18 13.36 20.40
CA ILE A 28 15.23 12.56 21.62
C ILE A 28 13.79 12.34 22.12
N ILE A 29 13.42 11.08 22.33
CA ILE A 29 12.14 10.68 22.95
C ILE A 29 12.28 10.67 24.48
N GLU A 30 13.35 10.05 24.97
CA GLU A 30 13.61 9.87 26.40
C GLU A 30 15.08 10.17 26.69
N SER A 31 15.35 10.79 27.84
CA SER A 31 16.70 11.16 28.27
C SER A 31 16.81 11.14 29.78
N SER A 32 17.76 10.35 30.29
CA SER A 32 18.24 10.44 31.68
C SER A 32 19.73 10.75 31.78
N ASP A 33 20.46 10.73 30.65
CA ASP A 33 21.84 11.21 30.54
C ASP A 33 21.96 12.08 29.26
N SER A 34 21.91 13.40 29.46
CA SER A 34 21.81 14.36 28.35
C SER A 34 23.05 14.37 27.45
N ASP A 35 24.23 14.07 28.00
CA ASP A 35 25.47 14.16 27.24
C ASP A 35 25.56 13.05 26.20
N VAL A 36 25.30 11.80 26.61
CA VAL A 36 25.31 10.66 25.68
C VAL A 36 24.11 10.70 24.73
N CYS A 37 22.97 11.24 25.18
CA CYS A 37 21.84 11.50 24.30
C CYS A 37 22.16 12.48 23.18
N ASN A 38 22.82 13.60 23.51
CA ASN A 38 23.23 14.57 22.50
C ASN A 38 24.28 13.98 21.54
N LEU A 39 25.19 13.14 22.04
CA LEU A 39 26.12 12.38 21.20
C LEU A 39 25.38 11.50 20.17
N ALA A 40 24.41 10.69 20.63
CA ALA A 40 23.62 9.82 19.77
C ALA A 40 22.75 10.62 18.79
N LEU A 41 22.08 11.68 19.26
CA LEU A 41 21.27 12.56 18.43
C LEU A 41 22.11 13.21 17.32
N ASN A 42 23.31 13.71 17.64
CA ASN A 42 24.21 14.31 16.67
C ASN A 42 24.68 13.29 15.63
N HIS A 43 25.04 12.08 16.06
CA HIS A 43 25.39 10.98 15.13
C HIS A 43 24.28 10.71 14.12
N TYR A 44 23.06 10.47 14.60
CA TYR A 44 21.94 10.20 13.71
C TYR A 44 21.52 11.43 12.89
N SER A 45 21.71 12.65 13.39
CA SER A 45 21.45 13.88 12.64
C SER A 45 22.39 14.05 11.45
N GLU A 46 23.68 13.76 11.62
CA GLU A 46 24.65 13.80 10.52
C GLU A 46 24.40 12.66 9.53
N LEU A 47 24.16 11.46 10.04
CA LEU A 47 23.81 10.30 9.23
C LEU A 47 22.54 10.52 8.41
N PHE A 48 21.53 11.15 9.00
CA PHE A 48 20.27 11.51 8.34
C PHE A 48 20.49 12.46 7.16
N LYS A 49 21.38 13.46 7.28
CA LYS A 49 21.71 14.38 6.17
C LYS A 49 22.54 13.72 5.07
N SER A 50 23.23 12.62 5.37
CA SER A 50 24.07 11.92 4.40
C SER A 50 23.27 11.22 3.28
N LYS A 51 23.98 10.70 2.28
CA LYS A 51 23.42 9.82 1.23
C LYS A 51 23.40 8.33 1.62
N GLN A 52 23.79 7.98 2.85
CA GLN A 52 23.83 6.59 3.30
C GLN A 52 22.42 6.00 3.40
N ARG A 53 22.27 4.76 2.94
CA ARG A 53 21.01 4.01 2.88
C ARG A 53 20.85 3.03 4.04
N SER A 54 21.96 2.60 4.61
CA SER A 54 22.05 1.85 5.85
C SER A 54 22.49 2.78 6.97
N THR A 55 22.22 2.35 8.19
CA THR A 55 22.83 2.93 9.37
C THR A 55 24.06 2.11 9.73
N GLU A 56 24.98 2.78 10.41
CA GLU A 56 26.06 2.13 11.13
C GLU A 56 26.06 2.77 12.51
N GLY A 57 26.24 1.96 13.57
CA GLY A 57 26.35 2.47 14.93
C GLY A 57 27.50 3.48 15.08
N LEU A 58 27.73 3.94 16.30
CA LEU A 58 28.89 4.81 16.55
C LEU A 58 30.17 4.02 16.26
N LYS A 59 30.96 4.47 15.28
CA LYS A 59 32.29 3.91 14.96
C LYS A 59 33.44 4.87 15.25
N LYS A 60 33.17 6.18 15.19
CA LYS A 60 34.14 7.24 15.46
C LYS A 60 33.40 8.50 15.86
N SER A 61 33.69 9.03 17.04
CA SER A 61 33.17 10.33 17.48
C SER A 61 34.13 10.98 18.47
N LYS A 62 34.10 12.32 18.55
CA LYS A 62 34.98 13.08 19.45
C LYS A 62 34.64 12.75 20.91
N GLY A 63 35.65 12.37 21.68
CA GLY A 63 35.49 12.02 23.10
C GLY A 63 34.89 10.63 23.35
N VAL A 64 34.71 9.83 22.28
CA VAL A 64 34.28 8.43 22.37
C VAL A 64 35.49 7.53 22.13
N THR A 65 35.71 6.58 23.02
CA THR A 65 36.76 5.56 22.88
C THR A 65 36.11 4.20 22.68
N PHE A 66 36.62 3.43 21.72
CA PHE A 66 36.20 2.05 21.48
C PHE A 66 37.30 1.10 21.95
N PRO A 67 36.95 -0.05 22.55
CA PRO A 67 37.91 -1.10 22.83
C PRO A 67 38.54 -1.63 21.54
N GLU A 68 39.85 -1.91 21.58
CA GLU A 68 40.54 -2.61 20.50
C GLU A 68 40.37 -4.13 20.68
N PHE A 69 39.52 -4.72 19.85
CA PHE A 69 39.22 -6.15 19.92
C PHE A 69 40.25 -6.99 19.16
N SER A 70 40.74 -8.03 19.82
CA SER A 70 41.52 -9.12 19.22
C SER A 70 40.62 -10.32 18.96
N LEU A 71 40.90 -11.08 17.90
CA LEU A 71 40.14 -12.28 17.56
C LEU A 71 40.80 -13.52 18.17
N ARG A 72 40.00 -14.35 18.85
CA ARG A 72 40.38 -15.68 19.32
C ARG A 72 39.36 -16.68 18.78
N GLU A 73 39.79 -17.66 18.00
CA GLU A 73 38.89 -18.72 17.51
C GLU A 73 38.44 -19.61 18.66
N VAL A 74 37.16 -19.98 18.68
CA VAL A 74 36.65 -20.98 19.64
C VAL A 74 36.90 -22.37 19.09
N SER A 75 37.44 -23.23 19.95
CA SER A 75 37.69 -24.64 19.63
C SER A 75 36.43 -25.33 19.08
N ASN A 76 36.59 -26.21 18.08
CA ASN A 76 35.50 -26.99 17.42
C ASN A 76 34.50 -26.19 16.56
N GLY A 77 34.92 -25.07 15.96
CA GLY A 77 34.13 -24.38 14.93
C GLY A 77 32.87 -23.68 15.46
N ARG A 78 32.85 -23.32 16.74
CA ARG A 78 31.70 -22.67 17.40
C ARG A 78 31.75 -21.14 17.34
N GLY A 79 32.41 -20.61 16.32
CA GLY A 79 32.54 -19.17 16.08
C GLY A 79 33.81 -18.58 16.70
N ASN A 80 33.77 -17.28 16.95
CA ASN A 80 34.91 -16.47 17.37
C ASN A 80 34.60 -15.71 18.66
N LEU A 81 35.61 -15.51 19.49
CA LEU A 81 35.60 -14.55 20.59
C LEU A 81 36.38 -13.31 20.16
N LYS A 82 35.69 -12.17 20.11
CA LYS A 82 36.33 -10.86 20.02
C LYS A 82 36.58 -10.38 21.45
N THR A 83 37.84 -10.27 21.85
CA THR A 83 38.24 -9.92 23.21
C THR A 83 38.95 -8.57 23.28
N ALA A 84 38.64 -7.73 24.26
CA ALA A 84 39.35 -6.49 24.53
C ALA A 84 39.57 -6.28 26.03
N ILE A 85 40.80 -5.95 26.43
CA ILE A 85 41.11 -5.54 27.80
C ILE A 85 40.75 -4.07 27.96
N VAL A 86 39.95 -3.76 28.98
CA VAL A 86 39.41 -2.42 29.21
C VAL A 86 39.53 -2.02 30.68
N ASP A 87 39.68 -0.72 30.93
CA ASP A 87 39.44 -0.15 32.25
C ASP A 87 37.93 0.03 32.46
N PHE A 88 37.34 -0.89 33.20
CA PHE A 88 35.93 -0.91 33.53
C PHE A 88 35.73 -0.35 34.94
N TYR A 89 35.45 0.95 35.02
CA TYR A 89 35.20 1.66 36.28
C TYR A 89 36.34 1.53 37.31
N GLY A 90 37.58 1.61 36.86
CA GLY A 90 38.79 1.52 37.71
C GLY A 90 39.30 0.10 37.91
N SER A 91 38.65 -0.90 37.31
CA SER A 91 39.07 -2.31 37.35
C SER A 91 39.40 -2.79 35.94
N GLN A 92 40.55 -3.45 35.78
CA GLN A 92 40.91 -4.05 34.49
C GLN A 92 40.02 -5.28 34.25
N LYS A 93 39.18 -5.23 33.22
CA LYS A 93 38.27 -6.30 32.81
C LYS A 93 38.51 -6.70 31.37
N MET A 94 37.94 -7.84 30.96
CA MET A 94 37.90 -8.27 29.58
C MET A 94 36.46 -8.23 29.05
N TYR A 95 36.25 -7.49 27.96
CA TYR A 95 35.06 -7.62 27.13
C TYR A 95 35.21 -8.77 26.16
N VAL A 96 34.18 -9.59 26.06
CA VAL A 96 34.15 -10.75 25.16
C VAL A 96 32.87 -10.73 24.35
N PHE A 97 32.97 -10.62 23.02
CA PHE A 97 31.86 -10.84 22.10
C PHE A 97 31.98 -12.20 21.44
N HIS A 98 31.02 -13.08 21.71
CA HIS A 98 30.89 -14.37 21.06
C HIS A 98 30.07 -14.21 19.77
N GLU A 99 30.77 -14.28 18.64
CA GLU A 99 30.21 -14.28 17.29
C GLU A 99 30.10 -15.73 16.80
N ARG A 100 28.92 -16.16 16.37
CA ARG A 100 28.70 -17.52 15.85
C ARG A 100 27.65 -17.55 14.77
N SER A 101 27.82 -18.44 13.79
CA SER A 101 26.82 -18.63 12.73
C SER A 101 25.52 -19.23 13.28
N HIS A 102 24.38 -18.66 12.89
CA HIS A 102 23.05 -19.15 13.23
C HIS A 102 22.18 -19.27 11.98
N SER A 103 22.22 -20.45 11.35
CA SER A 103 21.46 -20.76 10.13
C SER A 103 21.81 -19.88 8.91
N TRP A 104 20.99 -19.94 7.86
CA TRP A 104 21.12 -19.11 6.66
C TRP A 104 20.92 -17.61 6.89
N ARG A 105 20.49 -17.20 8.09
CA ARG A 105 20.20 -15.80 8.44
C ARG A 105 21.43 -14.98 8.83
N GLY A 106 22.57 -15.63 9.08
CA GLY A 106 23.84 -14.97 9.38
C GLY A 106 24.35 -15.25 10.79
N ASP A 107 25.22 -14.38 11.28
CA ASP A 107 25.88 -14.53 12.57
C ASP A 107 25.06 -13.88 13.69
N ILE A 108 25.23 -14.43 14.89
CA ILE A 108 24.62 -13.93 16.13
C ILE A 108 25.70 -13.62 17.15
N TYR A 109 25.38 -12.68 18.03
CA TYR A 109 26.32 -12.01 18.92
C TYR A 109 25.80 -12.04 20.36
N THR A 110 26.67 -12.42 21.28
CA THR A 110 26.43 -12.34 22.73
C THR A 110 27.66 -11.70 23.39
N GLY A 111 27.46 -10.73 24.29
CA GLY A 111 28.54 -9.98 24.92
C GLY A 111 28.65 -10.25 26.43
N TYR A 112 29.87 -10.43 26.92
CA TYR A 112 30.19 -10.70 28.33
C TYR A 112 31.26 -9.72 28.85
N ILE A 113 31.23 -9.48 30.16
CA ILE A 113 32.28 -8.76 30.91
C ILE A 113 32.79 -9.74 31.96
N ILE A 114 34.07 -10.08 31.89
CA ILE A 114 34.70 -11.09 32.75
C ILE A 114 36.07 -10.62 33.24
N GLU A 115 36.63 -11.30 34.23
CA GLU A 115 38.07 -11.19 34.53
C GLU A 115 38.90 -11.82 33.41
N SER A 116 40.14 -11.35 33.23
CA SER A 116 40.98 -11.82 32.10
C SER A 116 41.34 -13.31 32.22
N GLU A 117 41.46 -13.81 33.44
CA GLU A 117 41.71 -15.21 33.78
C GLU A 117 40.50 -16.14 33.55
N GLU A 118 39.29 -15.59 33.40
CA GLU A 118 38.06 -16.38 33.23
C GLU A 118 37.78 -16.77 31.78
N ILE A 119 38.59 -16.30 30.81
CA ILE A 119 38.34 -16.49 29.39
C ILE A 119 38.25 -17.97 28.97
N ASP A 120 39.12 -18.82 29.52
CA ASP A 120 39.12 -20.26 29.21
C ASP A 120 37.93 -20.99 29.86
N VAL A 121 37.46 -20.47 31.00
CA VAL A 121 36.26 -20.96 31.68
C VAL A 121 35.03 -20.59 30.86
N LEU A 122 34.92 -19.34 30.39
CA LEU A 122 33.84 -18.91 29.50
C LEU A 122 33.83 -19.73 28.21
N GLU A 123 34.97 -19.93 27.55
CA GLU A 123 35.07 -20.74 26.33
C GLU A 123 34.53 -22.17 26.56
N SER A 124 34.92 -22.80 27.66
CA SER A 124 34.43 -24.13 28.05
C SER A 124 32.91 -24.17 28.26
N HIS A 125 32.34 -23.15 28.91
CA HIS A 125 30.89 -23.06 29.14
C HIS A 125 30.10 -22.87 27.83
N LEU A 126 30.62 -22.07 26.90
CA LEU A 126 30.04 -21.89 25.56
C LEU A 126 30.09 -23.20 24.74
N ILE A 127 31.13 -24.02 24.91
CA ILE A 127 31.23 -25.36 24.32
C ILE A 127 30.25 -26.34 24.99
N GLU A 128 29.98 -26.20 26.27
CA GLU A 128 29.06 -27.10 26.99
C GLU A 128 27.59 -26.64 26.97
N ARG A 129 27.29 -25.43 26.45
CA ARG A 129 25.96 -24.79 26.47
C ARG A 129 25.40 -24.57 27.89
N LYS A 130 26.28 -24.26 28.84
CA LYS A 130 25.89 -23.87 30.20
C LYS A 130 25.65 -22.35 30.23
N THR A 131 24.39 -21.94 30.38
CA THR A 131 23.99 -20.52 30.33
C THR A 131 24.00 -19.80 31.68
N ASP A 132 24.20 -20.53 32.77
CA ASP A 132 23.82 -20.05 34.11
C ASP A 132 24.99 -19.41 34.90
N VAL A 133 26.20 -19.39 34.32
CA VAL A 133 27.43 -18.97 35.01
C VAL A 133 27.86 -17.55 34.66
N PHE A 134 27.73 -17.16 33.39
CA PHE A 134 28.08 -15.82 32.92
C PHE A 134 26.82 -15.10 32.43
N VAL A 135 26.49 -13.99 33.08
CA VAL A 135 25.36 -13.15 32.66
C VAL A 135 25.82 -12.25 31.51
N PRO A 136 25.23 -12.37 30.31
CA PRO A 136 25.60 -11.50 29.21
C PRO A 136 25.13 -10.06 29.48
N PHE A 137 25.99 -9.08 29.20
CA PHE A 137 25.57 -7.68 29.17
C PHE A 137 24.86 -7.33 27.85
N TYR A 138 25.05 -8.16 26.80
CA TYR A 138 24.48 -7.98 25.47
C TYR A 138 23.90 -9.29 24.91
N PRO A 139 22.66 -9.30 24.37
CA PRO A 139 21.77 -8.15 24.10
C PRO A 139 21.20 -7.48 25.36
N MET A 140 20.94 -6.18 25.27
CA MET A 140 20.44 -5.39 26.40
C MET A 140 19.04 -5.88 26.82
N GLY A 141 18.79 -6.05 28.13
CA GLY A 141 17.47 -6.44 28.66
C GLY A 141 17.08 -7.91 28.48
N ALA A 142 18.06 -8.78 28.18
CA ALA A 142 17.84 -10.17 27.80
C ALA A 142 17.45 -11.10 28.96
N LEU A 143 16.18 -11.07 29.39
CA LEU A 143 15.46 -12.25 29.89
C LEU A 143 13.95 -12.25 29.55
N ALA A 144 13.39 -11.20 28.93
CA ALA A 144 11.94 -11.10 28.71
C ALA A 144 11.39 -11.88 27.48
N TYR A 145 12.24 -12.27 26.51
CA TYR A 145 11.80 -12.85 25.22
C TYR A 145 12.49 -14.18 24.83
N GLY A 146 13.32 -14.78 25.70
CA GLY A 146 13.80 -16.15 25.54
C GLY A 146 14.97 -16.40 24.57
N SER A 147 15.68 -15.37 24.08
CA SER A 147 16.93 -15.53 23.31
C SER A 147 18.08 -14.74 23.92
N ASP A 148 19.24 -15.39 24.07
CA ASP A 148 20.49 -14.90 24.66
C ASP A 148 21.45 -14.26 23.61
N PHE A 149 20.92 -13.88 22.44
CA PHE A 149 21.74 -13.40 21.33
C PHE A 149 21.05 -12.30 20.50
N SER A 150 21.87 -11.50 19.82
CA SER A 150 21.45 -10.49 18.84
C SER A 150 21.92 -10.84 17.45
N TRP A 151 21.17 -10.44 16.42
CA TRP A 151 21.60 -10.52 15.02
C TRP A 151 22.50 -9.35 14.58
N TRP A 152 22.72 -8.38 15.48
CA TRP A 152 23.53 -7.21 15.20
C TRP A 152 24.68 -7.12 16.18
N GLU A 153 25.83 -6.72 15.69
CA GLU A 153 26.99 -6.43 16.51
C GLU A 153 26.95 -4.95 16.92
N ASN A 154 26.58 -4.69 18.17
CA ASN A 154 26.60 -3.35 18.76
C ASN A 154 27.70 -3.30 19.82
N LEU A 155 28.86 -2.78 19.45
CA LEU A 155 30.02 -2.74 20.32
C LEU A 155 29.88 -1.69 21.44
N PRO A 156 30.39 -1.97 22.64
CA PRO A 156 30.42 -1.01 23.73
C PRO A 156 31.44 0.10 23.44
N PHE A 157 31.16 1.28 23.96
CA PHE A 157 32.02 2.45 23.87
C PHE A 157 32.09 3.19 25.19
N GLN A 158 33.21 3.87 25.42
CA GLN A 158 33.41 4.72 26.58
C GLN A 158 33.17 6.19 26.21
N PHE A 159 32.46 6.92 27.06
CA PHE A 159 32.22 8.35 26.91
C PHE A 159 32.08 9.01 28.29
N LYS A 160 32.90 10.03 28.58
CA LYS A 160 32.97 10.69 29.91
C LYS A 160 33.04 9.67 31.08
N ASP A 161 34.01 8.77 31.00
CA ASP A 161 34.32 7.75 32.03
C ASP A 161 33.19 6.75 32.35
N LYS A 162 32.17 6.66 31.49
CA LYS A 162 31.09 5.67 31.58
C LYS A 162 31.06 4.80 30.33
N TRP A 163 30.52 3.59 30.47
CA TRP A 163 30.41 2.61 29.41
C TRP A 163 28.98 2.51 28.88
N TYR A 164 28.84 2.46 27.56
CA TYR A 164 27.55 2.45 26.88
C TYR A 164 27.51 1.48 25.69
N VAL A 165 26.30 1.08 25.32
CA VAL A 165 25.98 0.40 24.05
C VAL A 165 24.87 1.18 23.35
N LEU A 166 25.07 1.50 22.08
CA LEU A 166 24.03 2.08 21.23
C LEU A 166 23.42 0.96 20.39
N THR A 167 22.12 0.74 20.50
CA THR A 167 21.42 -0.24 19.65
C THR A 167 21.33 0.32 18.24
N ASP A 168 21.97 -0.31 17.27
CA ASP A 168 21.79 -0.10 15.85
C ASP A 168 21.44 -1.42 15.15
N TYR A 169 20.74 -1.32 14.01
CA TYR A 169 20.15 -2.46 13.30
C TYR A 169 20.53 -2.49 11.81
N GLY A 170 21.47 -1.64 11.37
CA GLY A 170 21.97 -1.62 9.99
C GLY A 170 21.01 -1.03 8.95
N ASP A 171 19.83 -0.60 9.36
CA ASP A 171 18.86 0.11 8.53
C ASP A 171 18.25 1.28 9.31
N PHE A 172 17.47 2.15 8.67
CA PHE A 172 16.88 3.30 9.35
C PHE A 172 15.49 3.03 9.97
N HIS A 173 14.78 1.96 9.59
CA HIS A 173 13.35 1.81 9.86
C HIS A 173 13.02 0.80 10.96
N ARG A 174 13.90 -0.18 11.19
CA ARG A 174 13.69 -1.23 12.17
C ARG A 174 13.52 -0.65 13.57
N HIS A 175 12.68 -1.33 14.36
CA HIS A 175 12.22 -0.87 15.67
C HIS A 175 11.60 0.53 15.61
N ASN A 176 10.72 0.75 14.63
CA ASN A 176 10.04 2.03 14.42
C ASN A 176 11.02 3.22 14.34
N SER A 177 12.16 3.02 13.67
CA SER A 177 13.22 4.03 13.53
C SER A 177 13.76 4.57 14.87
N GLN A 178 13.67 3.80 15.96
CA GLN A 178 14.18 4.19 17.29
C GLN A 178 15.51 3.52 17.61
N ARG A 179 16.41 4.26 18.25
CA ARG A 179 17.74 3.79 18.67
C ARG A 179 17.93 4.14 20.13
N SER A 180 18.24 3.15 20.94
CA SER A 180 18.40 3.34 22.38
C SER A 180 19.86 3.25 22.78
N VAL A 181 20.25 4.06 23.74
CA VAL A 181 21.56 4.01 24.39
C VAL A 181 21.37 3.41 25.76
N TYR A 182 22.09 2.34 26.02
CA TYR A 182 22.13 1.68 27.32
C TYR A 182 23.44 1.98 28.01
N GLN A 183 23.41 2.42 29.26
CA GLN A 183 24.59 2.49 30.10
C GLN A 183 24.83 1.11 30.73
N ILE A 184 26.05 0.59 30.58
CA ILE A 184 26.52 -0.60 31.30
C ILE A 184 26.88 -0.16 32.72
N GLN A 185 26.27 -0.78 33.73
CA GLN A 185 26.51 -0.49 35.14
C GLN A 185 27.70 -1.33 35.66
N GLN A 186 28.24 -0.95 36.83
CA GLN A 186 29.39 -1.62 37.43
C GLN A 186 29.16 -3.12 37.73
N ASP A 187 27.91 -3.52 37.97
CA ASP A 187 27.51 -4.91 38.20
C ASP A 187 27.30 -5.70 36.89
N GLY A 188 27.60 -5.11 35.73
CA GLY A 188 27.40 -5.70 34.41
C GLY A 188 25.96 -5.61 33.89
N SER A 189 25.02 -5.12 34.71
CA SER A 189 23.65 -4.85 34.26
C SER A 189 23.59 -3.64 33.33
N SER A 190 22.43 -3.39 32.73
CA SER A 190 22.26 -2.25 31.83
C SER A 190 20.97 -1.50 32.02
N LYS A 191 21.04 -0.19 31.78
CA LYS A 191 19.92 0.74 31.92
C LYS A 191 19.78 1.56 30.65
N ASN A 192 18.57 1.62 30.07
CA ASN A 192 18.28 2.57 29.00
C ASN A 192 18.37 3.99 29.56
N VAL A 193 19.25 4.81 29.00
CA VAL A 193 19.45 6.21 29.39
C VAL A 193 19.07 7.21 28.29
N CYS A 194 18.81 6.71 27.08
CA CYS A 194 18.43 7.52 25.95
C CYS A 194 17.65 6.74 24.90
N THR A 195 16.61 7.33 24.34
CA THR A 195 15.99 6.83 23.10
C THR A 195 15.89 7.96 22.08
N VAL A 196 16.51 7.76 20.91
CA VAL A 196 16.47 8.69 19.77
C VAL A 196 15.54 8.14 18.71
N LYS A 197 14.58 8.95 18.26
CA LYS A 197 13.82 8.70 17.03
C LYS A 197 14.62 9.26 15.86
N ILE A 198 15.00 8.43 14.87
CA ILE A 198 15.71 8.92 13.69
C ILE A 198 14.76 9.69 12.76
N PHE A 199 13.55 9.16 12.53
CA PHE A 199 12.47 9.87 11.84
C PHE A 199 11.12 9.25 12.18
N GLN A 200 10.04 10.02 12.01
CA GLN A 200 8.67 9.51 12.06
C GLN A 200 8.32 8.83 10.73
N ASN A 201 7.85 7.57 10.75
CA ASN A 201 7.39 6.91 9.52
C ASN A 201 6.23 7.69 8.91
N PHE A 202 6.12 7.66 7.59
CA PHE A 202 5.07 8.36 6.87
C PHE A 202 3.66 7.97 7.35
N ASP A 203 3.43 6.66 7.52
CA ASP A 203 2.14 6.09 7.92
C ASP A 203 1.72 6.48 9.35
N ASP A 204 2.69 6.85 10.20
CA ASP A 204 2.50 7.10 11.63
C ASP A 204 2.34 8.59 11.98
N GLY A 205 2.39 9.52 11.03
CA GLY A 205 2.24 10.94 11.39
C GLY A 205 2.21 11.98 10.27
N VAL A 206 2.49 11.61 9.02
CA VAL A 206 2.64 12.58 7.91
C VAL A 206 1.69 12.29 6.75
N LYS A 207 1.05 11.12 6.73
CA LYS A 207 0.12 10.71 5.65
C LYS A 207 -1.00 11.71 5.34
N GLU A 208 -1.43 12.49 6.33
CA GLU A 208 -2.50 13.49 6.17
C GLU A 208 -2.05 14.74 5.41
N SER A 209 -0.73 15.04 5.38
CA SER A 209 -0.21 16.22 4.68
C SER A 209 0.08 15.97 3.19
N LEU A 210 0.04 14.71 2.74
CA LEU A 210 0.26 14.30 1.36
C LEU A 210 -0.85 13.33 0.91
N PRO A 211 -2.11 13.78 0.86
CA PRO A 211 -3.27 12.91 0.60
C PRO A 211 -3.20 12.18 -0.74
N LEU A 212 -2.56 12.74 -1.78
CA LEU A 212 -2.51 12.11 -3.10
C LEU A 212 -1.46 11.01 -3.16
N PHE A 213 -0.30 11.25 -2.57
CA PHE A 213 0.71 10.23 -2.34
C PHE A 213 0.16 9.10 -1.46
N THR A 214 -0.57 9.43 -0.39
CA THR A 214 -1.25 8.46 0.48
C THR A 214 -2.26 7.62 -0.29
N ALA A 215 -3.12 8.25 -1.09
CA ALA A 215 -4.10 7.55 -1.92
C ALA A 215 -3.43 6.63 -2.94
N TYR A 216 -2.38 7.10 -3.62
CA TYR A 216 -1.59 6.29 -4.55
C TYR A 216 -0.94 5.09 -3.85
N LYS A 217 -0.22 5.31 -2.74
CA LYS A 217 0.41 4.25 -1.93
C LYS A 217 -0.61 3.19 -1.52
N ARG A 218 -1.74 3.59 -0.95
CA ARG A 218 -2.83 2.67 -0.55
C ARG A 218 -3.37 1.86 -1.73
N SER A 219 -3.51 2.48 -2.91
CA SER A 219 -3.95 1.75 -4.10
C SER A 219 -2.92 0.71 -4.55
N VAL A 220 -1.62 1.00 -4.44
CA VAL A 220 -0.57 0.00 -4.72
C VAL A 220 -0.60 -1.13 -3.70
N GLU A 221 -0.74 -0.81 -2.41
CA GLU A 221 -0.85 -1.83 -1.35
C GLU A 221 -2.02 -2.77 -1.59
N GLN A 222 -3.19 -2.24 -1.99
CA GLN A 222 -4.38 -3.03 -2.31
C GLN A 222 -4.21 -3.93 -3.54
N ILE A 223 -3.37 -3.54 -4.50
CA ILE A 223 -3.11 -4.33 -5.71
C ILE A 223 -2.07 -5.43 -5.45
N VAL A 224 -1.00 -5.12 -4.70
CA VAL A 224 0.21 -5.97 -4.64
C VAL A 224 0.29 -6.78 -3.35
N LEU A 225 -0.28 -6.32 -2.23
CA LEU A 225 -0.23 -7.04 -0.96
C LEU A 225 -1.47 -7.91 -0.74
N SER A 226 -1.28 -8.99 0.01
CA SER A 226 -2.38 -9.75 0.60
C SER A 226 -2.30 -9.69 2.13
N ASP A 227 -3.43 -9.93 2.80
CA ASP A 227 -3.50 -10.01 4.26
C ASP A 227 -2.95 -11.34 4.82
N GLY A 228 -2.51 -12.25 3.95
CA GLY A 228 -1.94 -13.55 4.34
C GLY A 228 -0.54 -13.44 4.94
N ASP A 229 -0.24 -14.31 5.90
CA ASP A 229 1.10 -14.57 6.43
C ASP A 229 1.44 -16.04 6.10
N CYS A 230 1.88 -16.30 4.87
CA CYS A 230 2.06 -17.67 4.41
C CYS A 230 3.47 -18.21 4.70
N GLY A 231 3.54 -19.38 5.35
CA GLY A 231 4.79 -20.08 5.63
C GLY A 231 5.71 -19.39 6.66
N THR A 232 6.85 -20.01 6.96
CA THR A 232 7.82 -19.48 7.92
C THR A 232 8.62 -18.27 7.41
N SER A 233 8.57 -18.01 6.09
CA SER A 233 9.30 -16.92 5.44
C SER A 233 8.56 -15.58 5.46
N ARG A 234 7.25 -15.57 5.74
CA ARG A 234 6.41 -14.35 5.83
C ARG A 234 6.66 -13.34 4.69
N PRO A 235 6.65 -13.78 3.42
CA PRO A 235 7.18 -12.98 2.33
C PRO A 235 6.34 -11.70 2.07
N GLU A 236 5.05 -11.72 2.39
CA GLU A 236 4.17 -10.54 2.36
C GLU A 236 4.57 -9.48 3.41
N VAL A 237 5.00 -9.91 4.60
CA VAL A 237 5.47 -9.00 5.66
C VAL A 237 6.76 -8.29 5.20
N ALA A 238 7.69 -9.03 4.61
CA ALA A 238 8.92 -8.47 4.08
C ALA A 238 8.67 -7.46 2.95
N ALA A 239 7.74 -7.77 2.05
CA ALA A 239 7.31 -6.86 0.99
C ALA A 239 6.63 -5.59 1.53
N ARG A 240 5.73 -5.74 2.52
CA ARG A 240 5.08 -4.61 3.21
C ARG A 240 6.11 -3.68 3.85
N TRP A 241 7.05 -4.21 4.63
CA TRP A 241 8.10 -3.41 5.27
C TRP A 241 9.01 -2.72 4.25
N SER A 242 9.38 -3.43 3.18
CA SER A 242 10.17 -2.89 2.07
C SER A 242 9.48 -1.68 1.42
N GLY A 243 8.18 -1.79 1.16
CA GLY A 243 7.38 -0.71 0.61
C GLY A 243 7.19 0.46 1.57
N GLN A 244 6.84 0.20 2.84
CA GLN A 244 6.66 1.24 3.86
C GLN A 244 7.94 2.04 4.11
N PHE A 245 9.09 1.36 4.15
CA PHE A 245 10.39 2.01 4.25
C PHE A 245 10.65 2.92 3.05
N PHE A 246 10.45 2.40 1.83
CA PHE A 246 10.66 3.18 0.61
C PHE A 246 9.75 4.41 0.56
N SER A 247 8.45 4.25 0.88
CA SER A 247 7.49 5.35 0.93
C SER A 247 7.88 6.40 1.98
N SER A 248 8.32 6.00 3.17
CA SER A 248 8.79 6.95 4.19
C SER A 248 10.02 7.71 3.73
N MET A 249 10.99 7.00 3.17
CA MET A 249 12.23 7.63 2.70
C MET A 249 12.02 8.54 1.49
N ALA A 250 11.06 8.24 0.61
CA ALA A 250 10.65 9.13 -0.47
C ALA A 250 10.22 10.49 0.05
N ILE A 251 9.46 10.52 1.15
CA ILE A 251 9.00 11.77 1.74
C ILE A 251 10.09 12.46 2.53
N ILE A 252 10.91 11.71 3.27
CA ILE A 252 11.74 12.24 4.37
C ILE A 252 13.20 12.48 3.95
N ARG A 253 13.75 11.58 3.12
CA ARG A 253 15.15 11.61 2.64
C ARG A 253 15.22 11.24 1.15
N PRO A 254 14.57 12.01 0.26
CA PRO A 254 14.54 11.68 -1.17
C PRO A 254 15.93 11.59 -1.81
N TRP A 255 16.93 12.31 -1.31
CA TRP A 255 18.31 12.24 -1.82
C TRP A 255 19.07 10.94 -1.48
N ALA A 256 18.54 10.15 -0.53
CA ALA A 256 19.19 8.96 -0.01
C ALA A 256 18.46 7.66 -0.39
N ILE A 257 17.64 7.68 -1.45
CA ILE A 257 16.99 6.48 -1.98
C ILE A 257 17.29 6.23 -3.44
N GLU A 258 17.21 4.96 -3.84
CA GLU A 258 17.26 4.59 -5.25
C GLU A 258 15.86 4.53 -5.83
N PRO A 259 15.51 5.38 -6.79
CA PRO A 259 14.18 5.41 -7.37
C PRO A 259 14.06 4.35 -8.48
N THR A 260 14.31 3.10 -8.12
CA THR A 260 14.29 1.93 -9.01
C THR A 260 13.35 0.86 -8.47
N TRP A 261 12.85 0.03 -9.36
CA TRP A 261 12.20 -1.23 -8.99
C TRP A 261 13.23 -2.14 -8.29
N LYS A 262 12.78 -2.92 -7.30
CA LYS A 262 13.70 -3.71 -6.48
C LYS A 262 14.15 -4.97 -7.23
N SER A 263 15.40 -4.99 -7.69
CA SER A 263 16.06 -6.22 -8.12
C SER A 263 16.34 -7.11 -6.90
N THR A 264 15.93 -8.38 -6.94
CA THR A 264 16.25 -9.36 -5.89
C THR A 264 17.71 -9.81 -6.06
N LYS A 265 18.55 -9.55 -5.06
CA LYS A 265 20.03 -9.64 -5.07
C LYS A 265 20.68 -11.02 -5.31
N ASN A 266 20.02 -12.00 -5.93
CA ASN A 266 20.66 -13.27 -6.25
C ASN A 266 21.11 -13.30 -7.71
N SER A 267 22.38 -13.67 -7.92
CA SER A 267 23.16 -13.61 -9.17
C SER A 267 22.69 -14.50 -10.32
N TRP A 268 21.49 -15.06 -10.24
CA TRP A 268 20.86 -15.86 -11.31
C TRP A 268 19.73 -15.10 -12.04
N ASP A 269 19.45 -13.84 -11.66
CA ASP A 269 18.16 -13.19 -11.91
C ASP A 269 18.25 -11.69 -12.30
N ALA A 270 19.16 -11.32 -13.20
CA ALA A 270 19.11 -9.99 -13.83
C ALA A 270 17.81 -9.75 -14.65
N ALA A 271 16.96 -10.77 -14.83
CA ALA A 271 15.72 -10.76 -15.62
C ALA A 271 14.44 -10.31 -14.86
N ARG A 272 14.51 -9.64 -13.69
CA ARG A 272 13.33 -9.46 -12.81
C ARG A 272 12.62 -8.10 -12.81
N ILE A 273 13.24 -6.99 -13.22
CA ILE A 273 12.55 -5.67 -13.17
C ILE A 273 11.49 -5.55 -14.26
N GLU A 274 11.87 -5.78 -15.52
CA GLU A 274 10.94 -5.73 -16.67
C GLU A 274 9.80 -6.72 -16.48
N PHE A 275 10.11 -7.90 -15.95
CA PHE A 275 9.13 -8.90 -15.55
C PHE A 275 8.13 -8.36 -14.51
N GLN A 276 8.59 -7.74 -13.42
CA GLN A 276 7.72 -7.19 -12.38
C GLN A 276 6.83 -6.08 -12.94
N GLN A 277 7.39 -5.21 -13.79
CA GLN A 277 6.66 -4.13 -14.45
C GLN A 277 5.58 -4.68 -15.37
N LYS A 278 5.93 -5.64 -16.23
CA LYS A 278 4.98 -6.31 -17.13
C LYS A 278 3.89 -7.03 -16.35
N HIS A 279 4.24 -7.77 -15.30
CA HIS A 279 3.27 -8.43 -14.43
C HIS A 279 2.31 -7.44 -13.76
N PHE A 280 2.82 -6.31 -13.26
CA PHE A 280 1.98 -5.28 -12.66
C PHE A 280 1.00 -4.68 -13.68
N GLU A 281 1.45 -4.42 -14.91
CA GLU A 281 0.60 -3.92 -15.98
C GLU A 281 -0.43 -4.96 -16.46
N ASP A 282 -0.07 -6.24 -16.48
CA ASP A 282 -0.95 -7.32 -16.94
C ASP A 282 -1.91 -7.83 -15.87
N TRP A 283 -1.65 -7.54 -14.58
CA TRP A 283 -2.54 -7.86 -13.46
C TRP A 283 -3.96 -7.34 -13.67
N LYS A 284 -4.10 -6.20 -14.35
CA LYS A 284 -5.40 -5.59 -14.68
C LYS A 284 -6.32 -6.51 -15.51
N TYR A 285 -5.79 -7.52 -16.19
CA TYR A 285 -6.55 -8.43 -17.05
C TYR A 285 -7.07 -9.67 -16.32
N GLN A 286 -6.88 -9.78 -14.99
CA GLN A 286 -7.45 -10.89 -14.23
C GLN A 286 -8.98 -10.86 -14.22
N ASP A 287 -9.57 -9.67 -14.07
CA ASP A 287 -11.01 -9.43 -14.08
C ASP A 287 -11.32 -7.93 -14.24
N ILE A 288 -12.60 -7.60 -14.41
CA ILE A 288 -13.04 -6.20 -14.59
C ILE A 288 -12.82 -5.28 -13.39
N TRP A 289 -12.78 -5.83 -12.17
CA TRP A 289 -12.49 -5.04 -10.97
C TRP A 289 -11.01 -4.64 -10.96
N SER A 290 -10.13 -5.59 -11.22
CA SER A 290 -8.68 -5.38 -11.34
C SER A 290 -8.37 -4.37 -12.45
N TYR A 291 -9.11 -4.44 -13.57
CA TYR A 291 -9.00 -3.46 -14.66
C TYR A 291 -9.29 -2.03 -14.21
N ARG A 292 -10.38 -1.83 -13.44
CA ARG A 292 -10.72 -0.51 -12.87
C ARG A 292 -9.68 -0.04 -11.86
N GLU A 293 -9.27 -0.88 -10.91
CA GLU A 293 -8.31 -0.47 -9.88
C GLU A 293 -6.96 -0.07 -10.48
N HIS A 294 -6.52 -0.76 -11.54
CA HIS A 294 -5.32 -0.36 -12.29
C HIS A 294 -5.50 1.00 -12.97
N ALA A 295 -6.65 1.27 -13.61
CA ALA A 295 -6.94 2.58 -14.19
C ALA A 295 -7.03 3.70 -13.12
N THR A 296 -7.61 3.40 -11.95
CA THR A 296 -7.62 4.29 -10.80
C THR A 296 -6.21 4.58 -10.30
N ASN A 297 -5.36 3.55 -10.17
CA ASN A 297 -3.96 3.69 -9.78
C ASN A 297 -3.21 4.62 -10.74
N LYS A 298 -3.40 4.48 -12.06
CA LYS A 298 -2.81 5.40 -13.06
C LYS A 298 -3.29 6.85 -12.90
N ASN A 299 -4.57 7.07 -12.60
CA ASN A 299 -5.07 8.42 -12.31
C ASN A 299 -4.42 9.01 -11.05
N LEU A 300 -4.30 8.21 -9.98
CA LEU A 300 -3.64 8.62 -8.72
C LEU A 300 -2.15 8.93 -8.93
N MET A 301 -1.49 8.16 -9.80
CA MET A 301 -0.07 8.31 -10.11
C MET A 301 0.27 9.73 -10.58
N PHE A 302 -0.48 10.29 -11.52
CA PHE A 302 -0.21 11.63 -12.07
C PHE A 302 -0.24 12.72 -10.99
N ASP A 303 -1.25 12.66 -10.12
CA ASP A 303 -1.45 13.67 -9.08
C ASP A 303 -0.50 13.45 -7.89
N ALA A 304 -0.12 12.21 -7.59
CA ALA A 304 0.93 11.91 -6.61
C ALA A 304 2.33 12.40 -7.07
N ILE A 305 2.65 12.32 -8.37
CA ILE A 305 3.89 12.90 -8.92
C ILE A 305 3.90 14.42 -8.72
N ALA A 306 2.78 15.09 -9.04
CA ALA A 306 2.67 16.53 -8.90
C ALA A 306 2.80 16.99 -7.43
N GLU A 307 2.12 16.30 -6.51
CA GLU A 307 2.21 16.57 -5.07
C GLU A 307 3.63 16.35 -4.54
N LEU A 308 4.26 15.22 -4.90
CA LEU A 308 5.61 14.89 -4.43
C LEU A 308 6.67 15.83 -5.00
N LYS A 309 6.51 16.26 -6.27
CA LYS A 309 7.33 17.33 -6.86
C LYS A 309 7.23 18.62 -6.04
N ASN A 310 6.01 19.07 -5.73
CA ASN A 310 5.79 20.28 -4.92
C ASN A 310 6.38 20.14 -3.52
N HIS A 311 6.23 18.96 -2.90
CA HIS A 311 6.85 18.63 -1.62
C HIS A 311 8.38 18.79 -1.70
N TYR A 312 9.00 18.30 -2.77
CA TYR A 312 10.44 18.43 -2.95
C TYR A 312 10.88 19.86 -3.14
N VAL A 313 10.26 20.64 -4.03
CA VAL A 313 10.60 22.05 -4.22
C VAL A 313 10.43 22.87 -2.94
N SER A 314 9.40 22.56 -2.14
CA SER A 314 9.06 23.33 -0.94
C SER A 314 9.94 23.01 0.26
N ASN A 315 10.38 21.75 0.39
CA ASN A 315 11.06 21.27 1.60
C ASN A 315 12.53 20.90 1.37
N TYR A 316 12.93 20.67 0.12
CA TYR A 316 14.27 20.27 -0.27
C TYR A 316 14.75 21.21 -1.38
N SER A 317 16.04 21.52 -1.45
CA SER A 317 16.59 22.51 -2.39
C SER A 317 16.64 22.02 -3.85
N TYR A 318 15.63 21.27 -4.32
CA TYR A 318 15.49 20.79 -5.68
C TYR A 318 14.97 21.90 -6.58
N SER A 319 15.51 22.01 -7.79
CA SER A 319 14.84 22.76 -8.86
C SER A 319 13.57 22.02 -9.31
N GLU A 320 12.63 22.74 -9.95
CA GLU A 320 11.39 22.13 -10.42
C GLU A 320 11.60 20.95 -11.40
N PRO A 321 12.53 21.03 -12.40
CA PRO A 321 12.81 19.89 -13.27
C PRO A 321 13.39 18.68 -12.53
N GLU A 322 14.35 18.90 -11.63
CA GLU A 322 14.96 17.81 -10.83
C GLU A 322 13.92 17.18 -9.91
N ALA A 323 13.08 17.99 -9.26
CA ALA A 323 12.00 17.52 -8.41
C ALA A 323 11.00 16.65 -9.19
N TYR A 324 10.64 17.07 -10.41
CA TYR A 324 9.69 16.34 -11.24
C TYR A 324 10.27 15.01 -11.71
N GLU A 325 11.51 15.01 -12.21
CA GLU A 325 12.18 13.79 -12.63
C GLU A 325 12.31 12.79 -11.47
N HIS A 326 12.75 13.27 -10.30
CA HIS A 326 12.96 12.44 -9.13
C HIS A 326 11.64 11.90 -8.55
N ALA A 327 10.62 12.75 -8.43
CA ALA A 327 9.28 12.35 -7.99
C ALA A 327 8.68 11.30 -8.94
N SER A 328 8.81 11.51 -10.26
CA SER A 328 8.32 10.59 -11.28
C SER A 328 8.94 9.20 -11.14
N LYS A 329 10.28 9.11 -11.04
CA LYS A 329 10.99 7.83 -10.86
C LYS A 329 10.61 7.12 -9.55
N ILE A 330 10.45 7.89 -8.46
CA ILE A 330 10.02 7.34 -7.16
C ILE A 330 8.63 6.74 -7.26
N ILE A 331 7.65 7.53 -7.72
CA ILE A 331 6.26 7.08 -7.83
C ILE A 331 6.17 5.82 -8.70
N GLN A 332 6.81 5.82 -9.87
CA GLN A 332 6.82 4.66 -10.76
C GLN A 332 7.47 3.41 -10.16
N SER A 333 8.36 3.58 -9.17
CA SER A 333 9.07 2.46 -8.53
C SER A 333 8.36 1.90 -7.31
N ILE A 334 7.36 2.60 -6.77
CA ILE A 334 6.64 2.19 -5.57
C ILE A 334 6.05 0.77 -5.71
N PRO A 335 5.35 0.38 -6.80
CA PRO A 335 4.83 -0.98 -6.94
C PRO A 335 5.90 -2.05 -6.75
N GLY A 336 7.05 -1.89 -7.41
CA GLY A 336 8.23 -2.78 -7.29
C GLY A 336 8.78 -2.96 -5.87
N ARG A 337 8.44 -2.06 -4.94
CA ARG A 337 8.92 -2.10 -3.55
C ARG A 337 8.01 -2.92 -2.64
N TYR A 338 6.77 -3.12 -3.04
CA TYR A 338 5.76 -3.97 -2.39
C TYR A 338 5.65 -5.37 -3.01
N TYR A 339 6.50 -5.71 -3.98
CA TYR A 339 6.49 -7.03 -4.61
C TYR A 339 7.07 -8.13 -3.70
N SER A 340 6.28 -9.18 -3.52
CA SER A 340 6.69 -10.49 -2.99
C SER A 340 6.61 -11.49 -4.15
N LEU A 341 7.74 -11.90 -4.73
CA LEU A 341 7.70 -12.77 -5.92
C LEU A 341 7.67 -14.26 -5.54
N GLY A 342 6.53 -14.90 -5.80
CA GLY A 342 6.45 -16.32 -6.17
C GLY A 342 6.44 -16.46 -7.70
N VAL A 343 7.24 -17.38 -8.25
CA VAL A 343 7.48 -17.49 -9.70
C VAL A 343 6.34 -18.22 -10.40
N TYR A 344 5.26 -17.52 -10.79
CA TYR A 344 4.09 -18.16 -11.44
C TYR A 344 3.43 -17.39 -12.61
N TYR A 345 4.05 -16.34 -13.13
CA TYR A 345 3.52 -15.55 -14.25
C TYR A 345 4.09 -16.00 -15.62
N ASN A 346 3.26 -15.93 -16.68
CA ASN A 346 3.68 -16.21 -18.05
C ASN A 346 4.17 -14.93 -18.73
N GLN A 347 5.47 -14.66 -18.64
CA GLN A 347 6.07 -13.44 -19.21
C GLN A 347 5.89 -13.34 -20.73
N ASP A 348 5.85 -14.48 -21.43
CA ASP A 348 5.78 -14.55 -22.89
C ASP A 348 4.33 -14.48 -23.41
N LYS A 349 3.32 -14.47 -22.52
CA LYS A 349 1.93 -14.33 -22.93
C LYS A 349 1.68 -12.90 -23.42
N ASP A 350 1.08 -12.81 -24.60
CA ASP A 350 0.50 -11.57 -25.09
C ASP A 350 -0.85 -11.33 -24.41
N PHE A 351 -0.87 -10.35 -23.50
CA PHE A 351 -2.09 -9.95 -22.80
C PHE A 351 -2.87 -8.86 -23.56
N SER A 352 -2.37 -8.36 -24.70
CA SER A 352 -3.09 -7.37 -25.51
C SER A 352 -4.43 -7.90 -26.05
N ILE A 353 -4.58 -9.23 -26.16
CA ILE A 353 -5.84 -9.86 -26.55
C ILE A 353 -6.99 -9.58 -25.57
N PHE A 354 -6.69 -9.43 -24.27
CA PHE A 354 -7.69 -9.07 -23.26
C PHE A 354 -8.18 -7.63 -23.43
N GLN A 355 -7.35 -6.75 -24.02
CA GLN A 355 -7.79 -5.40 -24.37
C GLN A 355 -8.92 -5.45 -25.42
N GLN A 356 -8.88 -6.41 -26.35
CA GLN A 356 -9.95 -6.61 -27.32
C GLN A 356 -11.27 -7.03 -26.66
N MET A 357 -11.20 -7.81 -25.57
CA MET A 357 -12.39 -8.16 -24.77
C MET A 357 -12.97 -6.92 -24.07
N VAL A 358 -12.12 -6.09 -23.48
CA VAL A 358 -12.53 -4.82 -22.84
C VAL A 358 -13.15 -3.84 -23.84
N ASP A 359 -12.67 -3.85 -25.08
CA ASP A 359 -13.12 -2.95 -26.15
C ASP A 359 -14.26 -3.53 -26.99
N GLY A 360 -14.73 -4.74 -26.69
CA GLY A 360 -15.76 -5.42 -27.47
C GLY A 360 -15.36 -5.68 -28.93
N THR A 361 -14.06 -5.77 -29.22
CA THR A 361 -13.50 -6.02 -30.56
C THR A 361 -12.98 -7.45 -30.75
N TYR A 362 -12.99 -8.26 -29.69
CA TYR A 362 -12.56 -9.65 -29.76
C TYR A 362 -13.44 -10.46 -30.73
N ASN A 363 -12.80 -11.19 -31.65
CA ASN A 363 -13.49 -11.91 -32.72
C ASN A 363 -13.04 -13.37 -32.89
N ASN A 364 -12.04 -13.84 -32.14
CA ASN A 364 -11.47 -15.19 -32.27
C ASN A 364 -12.20 -16.24 -31.40
N TRP A 365 -13.54 -16.22 -31.41
CA TRP A 365 -14.38 -17.00 -30.50
C TRP A 365 -14.16 -18.53 -30.58
N GLU A 366 -13.75 -19.05 -31.74
CA GLU A 366 -13.42 -20.47 -31.92
C GLU A 366 -12.20 -20.92 -31.10
N SER A 367 -11.24 -20.01 -30.83
CA SER A 367 -10.00 -20.30 -30.12
C SER A 367 -9.92 -19.68 -28.72
N ILE A 368 -11.05 -19.21 -28.17
CA ILE A 368 -11.08 -18.48 -26.90
C ILE A 368 -10.41 -19.20 -25.74
N ASN A 369 -10.54 -20.52 -25.63
CA ASN A 369 -9.86 -21.29 -24.58
C ASN A 369 -8.32 -21.21 -24.68
N GLN A 370 -7.79 -21.19 -25.90
CA GLN A 370 -6.36 -21.05 -26.14
C GLN A 370 -5.88 -19.63 -25.82
N ASP A 371 -6.68 -18.62 -26.18
CA ASP A 371 -6.38 -17.21 -25.88
C ASP A 371 -6.42 -16.91 -24.38
N LEU A 372 -7.29 -17.58 -23.62
CA LEU A 372 -7.37 -17.45 -22.16
C LEU A 372 -6.26 -18.20 -21.42
N LYS A 373 -5.72 -19.29 -22.00
CA LYS A 373 -4.78 -20.22 -21.35
C LYS A 373 -3.55 -19.52 -20.72
N LEU A 374 -3.20 -19.89 -19.49
CA LEU A 374 -1.98 -19.45 -18.78
C LEU A 374 -0.90 -20.55 -18.73
N LYS A 375 0.27 -20.27 -18.13
CA LYS A 375 1.50 -21.12 -18.17
C LYS A 375 1.28 -22.60 -17.84
N TYR A 376 0.40 -22.92 -16.89
CA TYR A 376 0.12 -24.29 -16.43
C TYR A 376 -1.15 -24.90 -17.05
N GLY A 377 -1.63 -24.34 -18.16
CA GLY A 377 -2.81 -24.83 -18.85
C GLY A 377 -4.15 -24.44 -18.22
N SER A 378 -4.15 -23.66 -17.14
CA SER A 378 -5.38 -23.10 -16.57
C SER A 378 -6.04 -22.15 -17.57
N VAL A 379 -7.35 -22.30 -17.75
CA VAL A 379 -8.19 -21.42 -18.57
C VAL A 379 -9.07 -20.59 -17.63
N PRO A 380 -8.65 -19.37 -17.26
CA PRO A 380 -9.38 -18.54 -16.31
C PRO A 380 -10.60 -17.89 -16.98
N LEU A 381 -11.73 -18.59 -17.02
CA LEU A 381 -12.97 -18.05 -17.59
C LEU A 381 -13.39 -16.72 -16.93
N VAL A 382 -12.99 -16.46 -15.68
CA VAL A 382 -13.20 -15.18 -14.98
C VAL A 382 -12.69 -13.96 -15.77
N ALA A 383 -11.69 -14.10 -16.64
CA ALA A 383 -11.21 -13.00 -17.48
C ALA A 383 -12.29 -12.51 -18.48
N LEU A 384 -13.30 -13.33 -18.80
CA LEU A 384 -14.46 -12.92 -19.59
C LEU A 384 -15.36 -11.92 -18.85
N SER A 385 -15.14 -11.69 -17.55
CA SER A 385 -15.75 -10.56 -16.84
C SER A 385 -15.30 -9.20 -17.41
N LEU A 386 -14.16 -9.13 -18.11
CA LEU A 386 -13.69 -7.91 -18.80
C LEU A 386 -14.71 -7.35 -19.82
N MET A 387 -15.63 -8.18 -20.29
CA MET A 387 -16.69 -7.80 -21.23
C MET A 387 -17.93 -7.19 -20.55
N VAL A 388 -17.94 -7.01 -19.22
CA VAL A 388 -19.06 -6.40 -18.48
C VAL A 388 -19.45 -5.02 -19.02
N ASP A 389 -18.51 -4.26 -19.59
CA ASP A 389 -18.80 -2.96 -20.21
C ASP A 389 -19.30 -3.03 -21.65
N SER A 390 -19.20 -4.20 -22.30
CA SER A 390 -19.71 -4.48 -23.63
C SER A 390 -20.52 -5.78 -23.60
N PRO A 391 -21.63 -5.81 -22.83
CA PRO A 391 -22.28 -7.04 -22.43
C PRO A 391 -22.90 -7.82 -23.61
N ARG A 392 -23.14 -7.19 -24.77
CA ARG A 392 -23.58 -7.92 -25.98
C ARG A 392 -22.52 -8.88 -26.52
N ALA A 393 -21.25 -8.68 -26.19
CA ALA A 393 -20.19 -9.61 -26.56
C ALA A 393 -20.44 -11.03 -26.00
N TYR A 394 -21.25 -11.18 -24.95
CA TYR A 394 -21.64 -12.49 -24.43
C TYR A 394 -22.52 -13.31 -25.41
N GLU A 395 -23.16 -12.68 -26.41
CA GLU A 395 -23.91 -13.37 -27.47
C GLU A 395 -23.02 -14.21 -28.38
N MET A 396 -21.73 -13.87 -28.42
CA MET A 396 -20.73 -14.52 -29.27
C MET A 396 -20.02 -15.71 -28.59
N LEU A 397 -20.36 -16.01 -27.33
CA LEU A 397 -19.76 -17.12 -26.60
C LEU A 397 -20.02 -18.45 -27.34
N PRO A 398 -18.99 -19.31 -27.51
CA PRO A 398 -19.21 -20.64 -28.06
C PRO A 398 -20.06 -21.48 -27.11
N SER A 399 -20.82 -22.44 -27.66
CA SER A 399 -21.70 -23.33 -26.89
C SER A 399 -20.99 -24.17 -25.83
N THR A 400 -19.67 -24.30 -25.92
CA THR A 400 -18.80 -24.99 -24.95
C THR A 400 -18.59 -24.19 -23.66
N ILE A 401 -18.86 -22.88 -23.67
CA ILE A 401 -18.75 -22.01 -22.49
C ILE A 401 -20.15 -21.66 -22.00
N SER A 402 -20.54 -22.24 -20.87
CA SER A 402 -21.80 -21.88 -20.22
C SER A 402 -21.66 -20.53 -19.51
N GLN A 403 -22.63 -19.63 -19.66
CA GLN A 403 -22.71 -18.37 -18.87
C GLN A 403 -22.50 -18.61 -17.37
N SER A 404 -23.04 -19.72 -16.84
CA SER A 404 -22.94 -20.08 -15.43
C SER A 404 -21.54 -20.45 -14.96
N SER A 405 -20.61 -20.72 -15.88
CA SER A 405 -19.22 -21.10 -15.61
C SER A 405 -18.25 -19.90 -15.58
N ILE A 406 -18.71 -18.70 -15.94
CA ILE A 406 -17.91 -17.48 -15.91
C ILE A 406 -17.93 -16.90 -14.49
N GLU A 407 -17.07 -17.46 -13.65
CA GLU A 407 -16.99 -17.12 -12.23
C GLU A 407 -15.55 -17.10 -11.72
N SER A 408 -15.31 -16.35 -10.65
CA SER A 408 -14.01 -16.34 -9.97
C SER A 408 -13.79 -17.59 -9.12
N PHE A 409 -12.59 -17.72 -8.55
CA PHE A 409 -12.27 -18.73 -7.54
C PHE A 409 -13.26 -18.79 -6.36
N TYR A 410 -13.93 -17.67 -6.08
CA TYR A 410 -14.92 -17.53 -5.02
C TYR A 410 -16.37 -17.62 -5.50
N LYS A 411 -16.59 -18.18 -6.70
CA LYS A 411 -17.90 -18.29 -7.33
C LYS A 411 -18.60 -16.93 -7.53
N LYS A 412 -17.80 -15.85 -7.63
CA LYS A 412 -18.32 -14.53 -8.00
C LYS A 412 -18.54 -14.52 -9.50
N ASP A 413 -19.79 -14.38 -9.92
CA ASP A 413 -20.17 -14.41 -11.34
C ASP A 413 -20.22 -13.02 -11.99
N VAL A 414 -20.54 -13.00 -13.29
CA VAL A 414 -20.61 -11.77 -14.11
C VAL A 414 -21.65 -10.79 -13.59
N LEU A 415 -22.82 -11.23 -13.13
CA LEU A 415 -23.85 -10.34 -12.59
C LEU A 415 -23.38 -9.67 -11.29
N MET A 416 -22.69 -10.41 -10.41
CA MET A 416 -22.05 -9.85 -9.22
C MET A 416 -20.93 -8.87 -9.58
N PHE A 417 -20.15 -9.12 -10.63
CA PHE A 417 -19.18 -8.14 -11.13
C PHE A 417 -19.90 -6.88 -11.63
N ALA A 418 -20.91 -7.00 -12.50
CA ALA A 418 -21.68 -5.87 -12.99
C ALA A 418 -22.29 -5.02 -11.87
N ALA A 419 -22.87 -5.67 -10.85
CA ALA A 419 -23.39 -5.02 -9.64
C ALA A 419 -22.27 -4.32 -8.84
N HIS A 420 -21.13 -4.99 -8.61
CA HIS A 420 -19.96 -4.42 -7.95
C HIS A 420 -19.38 -3.21 -8.70
N MET A 421 -19.54 -3.17 -10.02
CA MET A 421 -19.10 -2.07 -10.87
C MET A 421 -20.14 -0.93 -10.96
N ASN A 422 -21.28 -1.01 -10.26
CA ASN A 422 -22.40 -0.08 -10.42
C ASN A 422 -22.86 0.04 -11.88
N ASN A 423 -22.77 -1.05 -12.65
CA ASN A 423 -23.02 -1.03 -14.08
C ASN A 423 -24.47 -1.30 -14.43
N PHE A 424 -25.30 -0.24 -14.33
CA PHE A 424 -26.73 -0.28 -14.62
C PHE A 424 -27.06 -0.92 -15.96
N ASP A 425 -26.43 -0.48 -17.05
CA ASP A 425 -26.73 -0.97 -18.40
C ASP A 425 -26.38 -2.46 -18.55
N SER A 426 -25.28 -2.90 -17.94
CA SER A 426 -24.85 -4.30 -17.93
C SER A 426 -25.72 -5.19 -17.04
N VAL A 427 -26.05 -4.75 -15.82
CA VAL A 427 -26.99 -5.46 -14.94
C VAL A 427 -28.33 -5.63 -15.63
N LYS A 428 -28.85 -4.57 -16.26
CA LYS A 428 -30.09 -4.64 -17.02
C LYS A 428 -30.00 -5.67 -18.14
N TYR A 429 -28.95 -5.61 -18.97
CA TYR A 429 -28.76 -6.55 -20.06
C TYR A 429 -28.70 -8.01 -19.58
N LEU A 430 -27.88 -8.29 -18.55
CA LEU A 430 -27.69 -9.65 -18.04
C LEU A 430 -29.01 -10.23 -17.50
N LEU A 431 -29.80 -9.43 -16.77
CA LEU A 431 -31.11 -9.84 -16.28
C LEU A 431 -32.11 -10.07 -17.42
N ASP A 432 -32.19 -9.15 -18.40
CA ASP A 432 -33.06 -9.29 -19.57
C ASP A 432 -32.69 -10.54 -20.41
N SER A 433 -31.40 -10.92 -20.43
CA SER A 433 -30.89 -12.12 -21.10
C SER A 433 -30.95 -13.40 -20.23
N GLY A 434 -31.62 -13.36 -19.07
CA GLY A 434 -31.91 -14.55 -18.25
C GLY A 434 -30.73 -15.06 -17.41
N TRP A 435 -29.73 -14.22 -17.12
CA TRP A 435 -28.67 -14.60 -16.18
C TRP A 435 -29.23 -14.75 -14.76
N PRO A 436 -28.74 -15.73 -13.97
CA PRO A 436 -29.29 -16.03 -12.65
C PRO A 436 -29.05 -14.90 -11.64
N VAL A 437 -30.12 -14.47 -10.96
CA VAL A 437 -30.09 -13.36 -9.98
C VAL A 437 -29.72 -13.81 -8.56
N ASP A 438 -29.90 -15.10 -8.27
CA ASP A 438 -29.87 -15.71 -6.93
C ASP A 438 -28.53 -16.38 -6.58
N LYS A 439 -27.56 -16.36 -7.49
CA LYS A 439 -26.22 -16.88 -7.22
C LYS A 439 -25.56 -16.16 -6.05
N VAL A 440 -24.66 -16.88 -5.38
CA VAL A 440 -23.91 -16.40 -4.22
C VAL A 440 -22.45 -16.86 -4.26
N THR A 441 -21.55 -16.07 -3.68
CA THR A 441 -20.15 -16.47 -3.52
C THR A 441 -20.01 -17.66 -2.56
N SER A 442 -19.08 -18.55 -2.86
CA SER A 442 -18.71 -19.69 -2.01
C SER A 442 -17.25 -20.07 -2.26
N HIS A 443 -16.71 -20.98 -1.45
CA HIS A 443 -15.32 -21.40 -1.57
C HIS A 443 -15.14 -22.83 -1.06
N ASP A 444 -14.51 -23.68 -1.85
CA ASP A 444 -14.10 -25.01 -1.43
C ASP A 444 -12.77 -24.91 -0.66
N SER A 445 -12.80 -25.24 0.63
CA SER A 445 -11.65 -25.15 1.54
C SER A 445 -10.58 -26.19 1.19
N GLY A 446 -9.74 -25.90 0.19
CA GLY A 446 -8.66 -26.79 -0.26
C GLY A 446 -7.25 -26.27 -0.02
N TYR A 447 -7.07 -24.96 0.23
CA TYR A 447 -5.75 -24.34 0.38
C TYR A 447 -5.67 -23.51 1.66
N SER A 448 -4.69 -23.81 2.51
CA SER A 448 -4.43 -23.05 3.75
C SER A 448 -3.69 -21.73 3.51
N CYS A 449 -3.21 -21.52 2.28
CA CYS A 449 -2.39 -20.36 1.88
C CYS A 449 -3.11 -19.49 0.85
N GLY A 450 -3.02 -18.17 1.02
CA GLY A 450 -3.63 -17.16 0.14
C GLY A 450 -4.67 -16.30 0.85
N SER A 451 -5.10 -15.22 0.20
CA SER A 451 -6.22 -14.40 0.66
C SER A 451 -7.43 -15.29 0.91
N LYS A 452 -8.16 -15.07 2.01
CA LYS A 452 -9.46 -15.71 2.27
C LYS A 452 -10.52 -14.63 2.18
N LEU A 453 -11.61 -14.88 1.46
CA LEU A 453 -12.78 -14.03 1.60
C LEU A 453 -13.27 -14.09 3.05
N GLU A 454 -13.33 -12.94 3.71
CA GLU A 454 -13.84 -12.85 5.08
C GLU A 454 -15.33 -13.24 5.18
N ARG A 455 -16.09 -12.99 4.10
CA ARG A 455 -17.55 -13.15 4.01
C ARG A 455 -17.91 -13.85 2.69
N LEU A 456 -18.44 -15.07 2.80
CA LEU A 456 -19.06 -15.83 1.71
C LEU A 456 -20.58 -15.59 1.70
N ASN A 457 -21.31 -16.27 0.82
CA ASN A 457 -22.76 -16.14 0.65
C ASN A 457 -23.20 -14.72 0.25
N ARG A 458 -22.41 -14.04 -0.58
CA ARG A 458 -22.73 -12.69 -1.09
C ARG A 458 -23.34 -12.79 -2.48
N SER A 459 -24.52 -12.22 -2.69
CA SER A 459 -25.19 -12.15 -4.00
C SER A 459 -24.87 -10.87 -4.76
N ALA A 460 -25.38 -10.74 -5.98
CA ALA A 460 -25.33 -9.49 -6.74
C ALA A 460 -25.96 -8.32 -5.96
N LEU A 461 -27.07 -8.55 -5.24
CA LEU A 461 -27.70 -7.53 -4.40
C LEU A 461 -26.81 -7.15 -3.21
N THR A 462 -26.09 -8.10 -2.62
CA THR A 462 -25.11 -7.82 -1.55
C THR A 462 -23.97 -6.93 -2.07
N TYR A 463 -23.45 -7.18 -3.28
CA TYR A 463 -22.43 -6.33 -3.90
C TYR A 463 -22.99 -4.95 -4.28
N ALA A 464 -24.22 -4.89 -4.79
CA ALA A 464 -24.90 -3.65 -5.10
C ALA A 464 -25.11 -2.80 -3.84
N ALA A 465 -25.62 -3.39 -2.75
CA ALA A 465 -25.83 -2.71 -1.47
C ALA A 465 -24.56 -2.00 -0.99
N GLU A 466 -23.38 -2.62 -1.13
CA GLU A 466 -22.09 -2.05 -0.74
C GLU A 466 -21.52 -1.02 -1.75
N ASN A 467 -21.76 -1.18 -3.05
CA ASN A 467 -20.96 -0.46 -4.07
C ASN A 467 -21.77 0.27 -5.15
N ALA A 468 -23.06 0.00 -5.29
CA ALA A 468 -23.86 0.48 -6.40
C ALA A 468 -24.84 1.57 -5.99
N SER A 469 -25.40 2.21 -7.01
CA SER A 469 -26.49 3.16 -6.94
C SER A 469 -27.81 2.46 -6.63
N ILE A 470 -28.79 3.24 -6.16
CA ILE A 470 -30.13 2.74 -5.88
C ILE A 470 -30.81 2.17 -7.13
N GLU A 471 -30.49 2.70 -8.32
CA GLU A 471 -30.99 2.23 -9.60
C GLU A 471 -30.58 0.77 -9.89
N VAL A 472 -29.33 0.40 -9.58
CA VAL A 472 -28.86 -0.99 -9.73
C VAL A 472 -29.50 -1.92 -8.70
N MET A 473 -29.62 -1.47 -7.44
CA MET A 473 -30.30 -2.25 -6.40
C MET A 473 -31.74 -2.54 -6.80
N ARG A 474 -32.43 -1.54 -7.36
CA ARG A 474 -33.81 -1.66 -7.87
C ARG A 474 -33.92 -2.68 -8.98
N LEU A 475 -33.06 -2.64 -10.00
CA LEU A 475 -33.05 -3.66 -11.07
C LEU A 475 -32.96 -5.08 -10.52
N LEU A 476 -32.08 -5.31 -9.54
CA LEU A 476 -31.90 -6.63 -8.95
C LEU A 476 -33.11 -7.08 -8.13
N VAL A 477 -33.68 -6.18 -7.31
CA VAL A 477 -34.87 -6.47 -6.50
C VAL A 477 -36.10 -6.74 -7.38
N ASP A 478 -36.29 -5.93 -8.43
CA ASP A 478 -37.40 -6.09 -9.37
C ASP A 478 -37.26 -7.39 -10.18
N ALA A 479 -36.03 -7.88 -10.38
CA ALA A 479 -35.73 -9.19 -10.95
C ALA A 479 -35.80 -10.36 -9.95
N GLY A 480 -36.20 -10.11 -8.69
CA GLY A 480 -36.43 -11.15 -7.69
C GLY A 480 -35.22 -11.51 -6.81
N ALA A 481 -34.21 -10.64 -6.71
CA ALA A 481 -33.11 -10.84 -5.78
C ALA A 481 -33.61 -10.92 -4.31
N ASP A 482 -33.04 -11.82 -3.52
CA ASP A 482 -33.41 -12.00 -2.11
C ASP A 482 -32.97 -10.81 -1.24
N VAL A 483 -33.96 -10.03 -0.79
CA VAL A 483 -33.75 -8.88 0.12
C VAL A 483 -33.46 -9.29 1.57
N LYS A 484 -33.71 -10.56 1.93
CA LYS A 484 -33.46 -11.10 3.28
C LYS A 484 -32.12 -11.83 3.38
N ILE A 485 -31.30 -11.79 2.33
CA ILE A 485 -30.02 -12.48 2.27
C ILE A 485 -29.12 -12.10 3.45
N LYS A 486 -28.43 -13.11 3.99
CA LYS A 486 -27.37 -12.94 4.97
C LYS A 486 -26.09 -13.59 4.48
N ASP A 487 -24.96 -12.92 4.67
CA ASP A 487 -23.66 -13.49 4.36
C ASP A 487 -23.28 -14.63 5.33
N SER A 488 -22.12 -15.26 5.13
CA SER A 488 -21.63 -16.34 6.00
C SER A 488 -21.26 -15.92 7.43
N LYS A 489 -21.34 -14.63 7.75
CA LYS A 489 -21.13 -14.05 9.08
C LYS A 489 -22.44 -13.54 9.70
N GLY A 490 -23.58 -13.70 9.01
CA GLY A 490 -24.89 -13.25 9.45
C GLY A 490 -25.21 -11.79 9.13
N ASN A 491 -24.35 -11.08 8.38
CA ASN A 491 -24.59 -9.69 7.98
C ASN A 491 -25.68 -9.61 6.91
N ASN A 492 -26.62 -8.69 7.07
CA ASN A 492 -27.72 -8.43 6.14
C ASN A 492 -27.40 -7.25 5.19
N LEU A 493 -28.37 -6.81 4.39
CA LEU A 493 -28.18 -5.70 3.45
C LEU A 493 -27.95 -4.34 4.13
N ASP A 494 -28.43 -4.11 5.36
CA ASP A 494 -28.16 -2.88 6.11
C ASP A 494 -26.67 -2.73 6.42
N TYR A 495 -26.02 -3.83 6.81
CA TYR A 495 -24.58 -3.85 7.03
C TYR A 495 -23.81 -3.36 5.79
N TYR A 496 -24.16 -3.88 4.61
CA TYR A 496 -23.50 -3.49 3.36
C TYR A 496 -23.86 -2.08 2.91
N LEU A 497 -25.11 -1.66 3.08
CA LEU A 497 -25.54 -0.28 2.80
C LEU A 497 -24.73 0.74 3.62
N ASN A 498 -24.39 0.42 4.87
CA ASN A 498 -23.57 1.29 5.72
C ASN A 498 -22.15 1.52 5.17
N LEU A 499 -21.62 0.54 4.43
CA LEU A 499 -20.30 0.63 3.77
C LEU A 499 -20.35 1.45 2.47
N ASN A 500 -21.54 1.66 1.90
CA ASN A 500 -21.69 2.30 0.60
C ASN A 500 -21.52 3.83 0.69
N PRO A 501 -20.56 4.44 -0.02
CA PRO A 501 -20.31 5.88 0.06
C PRO A 501 -21.38 6.73 -0.64
N ARG A 502 -22.31 6.12 -1.38
CA ARG A 502 -23.34 6.83 -2.16
C ARG A 502 -24.52 7.32 -1.34
N PHE A 503 -24.72 6.74 -0.15
CA PHE A 503 -25.87 7.03 0.71
C PHE A 503 -25.47 7.95 1.86
N SER A 504 -26.37 8.87 2.21
CA SER A 504 -26.22 9.76 3.35
C SER A 504 -26.28 8.99 4.68
N ALA A 505 -25.86 9.63 5.77
CA ALA A 505 -25.97 9.04 7.10
C ALA A 505 -27.42 8.75 7.48
N GLU A 506 -28.36 9.61 7.08
CA GLU A 506 -29.79 9.47 7.30
C GLU A 506 -30.37 8.28 6.53
N GLU A 507 -30.00 8.13 5.26
CA GLU A 507 -30.42 6.99 4.43
C GLU A 507 -29.93 5.66 5.03
N LYS A 508 -28.64 5.61 5.39
CA LYS A 508 -28.01 4.47 6.06
C LYS A 508 -28.72 4.08 7.34
N MET A 509 -29.02 5.06 8.19
CA MET A 509 -29.73 4.85 9.46
C MET A 509 -31.17 4.36 9.26
N SER A 510 -31.83 4.73 8.15
CA SER A 510 -33.20 4.30 7.86
C SER A 510 -33.33 2.83 7.47
N GLY A 511 -32.23 2.19 7.08
CA GLY A 511 -32.19 0.79 6.65
C GLY A 511 -32.56 0.58 5.18
N PHE A 512 -32.13 -0.55 4.64
CA PHE A 512 -32.17 -0.91 3.22
C PHE A 512 -33.59 -0.93 2.66
N GLU A 513 -34.55 -1.53 3.36
CA GLU A 513 -35.94 -1.57 2.91
C GLU A 513 -36.58 -0.16 2.86
N SER A 514 -36.25 0.70 3.82
CA SER A 514 -36.72 2.10 3.85
C SER A 514 -36.12 2.92 2.71
N VAL A 515 -34.81 2.77 2.47
CA VAL A 515 -34.13 3.37 1.33
C VAL A 515 -34.79 2.92 0.04
N LEU A 516 -34.96 1.60 -0.18
CA LEU A 516 -35.70 1.11 -1.34
C LEU A 516 -37.05 1.81 -1.44
N LYS A 517 -37.90 1.75 -0.41
CA LYS A 517 -39.23 2.37 -0.42
C LYS A 517 -39.21 3.85 -0.80
N THR A 518 -38.22 4.62 -0.32
CA THR A 518 -38.03 6.04 -0.66
C THR A 518 -37.82 6.23 -2.17
N TYR A 519 -37.12 5.29 -2.80
CA TYR A 519 -36.88 5.23 -4.23
C TYR A 519 -37.79 4.21 -4.96
N SER A 520 -39.06 4.08 -4.55
CA SER A 520 -40.02 3.14 -5.18
C SER A 520 -40.42 3.48 -6.61
N LYS A 521 -40.28 4.74 -6.99
CA LYS A 521 -40.40 5.18 -8.38
C LYS A 521 -39.10 5.88 -8.73
N LEU A 522 -38.28 5.21 -9.53
CA LEU A 522 -37.08 5.84 -10.08
C LEU A 522 -37.53 7.04 -10.90
N LYS A 523 -37.02 8.23 -10.56
CA LYS A 523 -37.14 9.40 -11.42
C LYS A 523 -36.39 9.12 -12.73
N ASP A 524 -36.72 9.85 -13.78
CA ASP A 524 -35.93 9.82 -15.01
C ASP A 524 -34.44 9.94 -14.69
N ILE A 525 -33.67 8.93 -15.10
CA ILE A 525 -32.23 8.87 -14.88
C ILE A 525 -31.59 9.88 -15.84
N LYS A 526 -31.14 11.02 -15.31
CA LYS A 526 -30.51 12.11 -16.05
C LYS A 526 -29.12 12.44 -15.52
N PRO A 527 -28.22 12.96 -16.36
CA PRO A 527 -26.89 13.40 -15.94
C PRO A 527 -26.97 14.69 -15.13
N SER A 528 -25.82 15.19 -14.68
CA SER A 528 -25.70 16.42 -13.89
C SER A 528 -25.92 17.72 -14.68
N TYR A 529 -26.04 17.64 -16.01
CA TYR A 529 -26.25 18.77 -16.91
C TYR A 529 -27.49 18.55 -17.79
N SER A 530 -27.98 19.63 -18.42
CA SER A 530 -29.16 19.56 -19.29
C SER A 530 -28.89 18.78 -20.58
N CYS A 531 -29.78 17.85 -20.90
CA CYS A 531 -29.77 17.18 -22.20
C CYS A 531 -30.46 17.99 -23.32
N ASP A 532 -31.04 19.15 -22.97
CA ASP A 532 -31.68 20.06 -23.90
C ASP A 532 -30.65 21.06 -24.42
N GLY A 533 -30.18 20.89 -25.66
CA GLY A 533 -29.26 21.84 -26.30
C GLY A 533 -28.35 21.24 -27.36
N LYS A 534 -27.37 22.04 -27.81
CA LYS A 534 -26.36 21.61 -28.77
C LYS A 534 -25.26 20.82 -28.06
N LEU A 535 -25.46 19.52 -27.95
CA LEU A 535 -24.53 18.58 -27.33
C LEU A 535 -23.50 18.02 -28.33
N ASN A 536 -22.28 17.79 -27.88
CA ASN A 536 -21.28 17.01 -28.62
C ASN A 536 -21.58 15.51 -28.54
N ARG A 537 -20.87 14.68 -29.33
CA ARG A 537 -21.12 13.23 -29.39
C ARG A 537 -21.01 12.54 -28.02
N LEU A 538 -20.04 12.93 -27.19
CA LEU A 538 -19.85 12.34 -25.85
C LEU A 538 -20.97 12.74 -24.90
N GLU A 539 -21.38 14.01 -24.94
CA GLU A 539 -22.49 14.51 -24.12
C GLU A 539 -23.82 13.85 -24.50
N LYS A 540 -24.05 13.62 -25.80
CA LYS A 540 -25.21 12.87 -26.30
C LYS A 540 -25.18 11.43 -25.82
N ALA A 541 -24.02 10.77 -25.88
CA ALA A 541 -23.86 9.40 -25.39
C ALA A 541 -24.23 9.29 -23.91
N ILE A 542 -23.76 10.23 -23.07
CA ILE A 542 -24.12 10.28 -21.64
C ILE A 542 -25.63 10.50 -21.45
N CYS A 543 -26.24 11.44 -22.19
CA CYS A 543 -27.68 11.70 -22.11
C CYS A 543 -28.56 10.52 -22.55
N ASN A 544 -28.06 9.66 -23.44
CA ASN A 544 -28.80 8.54 -24.01
C ASN A 544 -28.58 7.21 -23.27
N SER A 545 -27.69 7.17 -22.27
CA SER A 545 -27.46 5.98 -21.42
C SER A 545 -27.77 6.30 -19.97
N ALA A 546 -28.61 5.45 -19.35
CA ALA A 546 -28.93 5.54 -17.94
C ALA A 546 -27.68 5.31 -17.07
N GLY A 547 -26.88 4.28 -17.39
CA GLY A 547 -25.63 4.01 -16.70
C GLY A 547 -24.63 5.19 -16.74
N LEU A 548 -24.41 5.77 -17.92
CA LEU A 548 -23.52 6.94 -18.06
C LEU A 548 -24.06 8.17 -17.33
N SER A 549 -25.38 8.37 -17.35
CA SER A 549 -26.04 9.45 -16.60
C SER A 549 -25.84 9.31 -15.08
N ILE A 550 -25.91 8.09 -14.54
CA ILE A 550 -25.60 7.80 -13.13
C ILE A 550 -24.15 8.17 -12.83
N TYR A 551 -23.19 7.71 -13.64
CA TYR A 551 -21.78 8.01 -13.42
C TYR A 551 -21.45 9.49 -13.52
N ASP A 552 -22.05 10.22 -14.46
CA ASP A 552 -21.84 11.67 -14.59
C ASP A 552 -22.30 12.42 -13.32
N ARG A 553 -23.46 12.03 -12.77
CA ARG A 553 -23.96 12.60 -11.51
C ARG A 553 -23.06 12.28 -10.34
N GLU A 554 -22.58 11.04 -10.23
CA GLU A 554 -21.65 10.60 -9.18
C GLU A 554 -20.31 11.32 -9.28
N LEU A 555 -19.72 11.39 -10.48
CA LEU A 555 -18.48 12.12 -10.73
C LEU A 555 -18.61 13.59 -10.34
N SER A 556 -19.71 14.24 -10.75
CA SER A 556 -19.97 15.63 -10.43
C SER A 556 -20.17 15.86 -8.94
N LYS A 557 -20.85 14.94 -8.23
CA LYS A 557 -20.99 15.01 -6.78
C LYS A 557 -19.63 14.84 -6.09
N GLY A 558 -18.90 13.77 -6.38
CA GLY A 558 -17.61 13.48 -5.76
C GLY A 558 -16.59 14.60 -6.00
N TYR A 559 -16.59 15.20 -7.19
CA TYR A 559 -15.72 16.34 -7.49
C TYR A 559 -16.06 17.58 -6.66
N ARG A 560 -17.36 17.88 -6.49
CA ARG A 560 -17.81 18.97 -5.62
C ARG A 560 -17.45 18.71 -4.15
N ASP A 561 -17.65 17.50 -3.67
CA ASP A 561 -17.31 17.11 -2.29
C ASP A 561 -15.80 17.30 -2.02
N ILE A 562 -14.96 16.88 -2.96
CA ILE A 562 -13.50 17.04 -2.86
C ILE A 562 -13.09 18.51 -2.86
N ILE A 563 -13.64 19.35 -3.76
CA ILE A 563 -13.33 20.79 -3.80
C ILE A 563 -13.79 21.52 -2.54
N ALA A 564 -14.86 21.05 -1.91
CA ALA A 564 -15.31 21.61 -0.64
C ALA A 564 -14.35 21.31 0.53
N SER A 565 -13.39 20.39 0.35
CA SER A 565 -12.37 20.09 1.35
C SER A 565 -11.21 21.10 1.31
N ASN A 566 -10.93 21.74 2.44
CA ASN A 566 -9.87 22.75 2.56
C ASN A 566 -8.43 22.17 2.64
N ASN A 567 -8.26 20.85 2.58
CA ASN A 567 -6.99 20.16 2.85
C ASN A 567 -6.26 19.66 1.60
N LEU A 568 -6.60 20.17 0.41
CA LEU A 568 -5.95 19.76 -0.83
C LEU A 568 -4.65 20.53 -1.07
N THR A 569 -3.60 19.79 -1.42
CA THR A 569 -2.24 20.29 -1.71
C THR A 569 -2.04 20.68 -3.18
N ILE A 570 -2.96 20.31 -4.08
CA ILE A 570 -2.88 20.58 -5.52
C ILE A 570 -4.18 21.18 -6.08
N ASP A 571 -4.05 21.77 -7.27
CA ASP A 571 -5.18 22.20 -8.09
C ASP A 571 -5.93 21.00 -8.72
N ILE A 572 -6.90 20.47 -7.98
CA ILE A 572 -7.78 19.39 -8.44
C ILE A 572 -8.60 19.79 -9.68
N LYS A 573 -8.89 21.07 -9.89
CA LYS A 573 -9.61 21.53 -11.09
C LYS A 573 -8.75 21.33 -12.33
N SER A 574 -7.47 21.68 -12.27
CA SER A 574 -6.53 21.43 -13.38
C SER A 574 -6.34 19.92 -13.64
N SER A 575 -6.26 19.09 -12.59
CA SER A 575 -6.27 17.62 -12.72
C SER A 575 -7.54 17.12 -13.43
N GLN A 576 -8.72 17.61 -13.02
CA GLN A 576 -10.00 17.23 -13.62
C GLN A 576 -10.11 17.61 -15.10
N ILE A 577 -9.69 18.81 -15.47
CA ILE A 577 -9.64 19.26 -16.87
C ILE A 577 -8.70 18.39 -17.69
N SER A 578 -7.54 18.05 -17.14
CA SER A 578 -6.53 17.22 -17.81
C SER A 578 -7.04 15.79 -18.03
N TRP A 579 -7.72 15.22 -17.04
CA TRP A 579 -8.39 13.92 -17.16
C TRP A 579 -9.50 13.96 -18.23
N LEU A 580 -10.35 15.00 -18.24
CA LEU A 580 -11.41 15.15 -19.26
C LEU A 580 -10.83 15.18 -20.68
N LYS A 581 -9.73 15.90 -20.90
CA LYS A 581 -9.03 15.93 -22.20
C LYS A 581 -8.54 14.55 -22.62
N ARG A 582 -7.90 13.80 -21.72
CA ARG A 582 -7.42 12.43 -21.99
C ARG A 582 -8.58 11.49 -22.30
N ARG A 583 -9.60 11.44 -21.44
CA ARG A 583 -10.82 10.64 -21.66
C ARG A 583 -11.45 10.94 -23.01
N ASN A 584 -11.63 12.22 -23.34
CA ASN A 584 -12.25 12.61 -24.60
C ASN A 584 -11.40 12.17 -25.80
N SER A 585 -10.07 12.23 -25.70
CA SER A 585 -9.17 11.73 -26.74
C SER A 585 -9.24 10.21 -26.88
N GLU A 586 -9.18 9.49 -25.77
CA GLU A 586 -9.22 8.03 -25.71
C GLU A 586 -10.54 7.47 -26.23
N CYS A 587 -11.69 8.04 -25.82
CA CYS A 587 -12.99 7.50 -26.19
C CYS A 587 -13.48 7.93 -27.58
N LYS A 588 -12.95 9.02 -28.14
CA LYS A 588 -13.36 9.51 -29.48
C LYS A 588 -12.92 8.57 -30.61
N ILE A 589 -11.96 7.67 -30.37
CA ILE A 589 -11.48 6.72 -31.38
C ILE A 589 -12.52 5.67 -31.75
N TYR A 590 -13.49 5.38 -30.87
CA TYR A 590 -14.48 4.35 -31.09
C TYR A 590 -15.60 4.85 -32.02
N SER A 591 -15.89 4.06 -33.06
CA SER A 591 -16.86 4.40 -34.09
C SER A 591 -18.29 4.02 -33.71
N THR A 592 -18.48 2.95 -32.93
CA THR A 592 -19.81 2.50 -32.49
C THR A 592 -20.22 3.16 -31.17
N ASP A 593 -21.52 3.34 -30.95
CA ASP A 593 -22.04 3.91 -29.69
C ASP A 593 -21.84 2.95 -28.51
N GLU A 594 -21.86 1.64 -28.74
CA GLU A 594 -21.60 0.64 -27.69
C GLU A 594 -20.18 0.75 -27.15
N GLN A 595 -19.17 0.78 -28.03
CA GLN A 595 -17.77 0.91 -27.62
C GLN A 595 -17.48 2.29 -27.01
N LEU A 596 -18.11 3.34 -27.55
CA LEU A 596 -18.03 4.66 -26.97
C LEU A 596 -18.58 4.67 -25.53
N ASN A 597 -19.75 4.07 -25.31
CA ASN A 597 -20.38 3.98 -23.99
C ASN A 597 -19.52 3.16 -23.02
N ALA A 598 -18.99 2.02 -23.45
CA ALA A 598 -18.06 1.20 -22.68
C ALA A 598 -16.83 2.01 -22.24
N CYS A 599 -16.24 2.78 -23.17
CA CYS A 599 -15.11 3.65 -22.86
C CYS A 599 -15.45 4.75 -21.86
N LEU A 600 -16.57 5.44 -22.05
CA LEU A 600 -17.02 6.49 -21.13
C LEU A 600 -17.33 5.90 -19.74
N ALA A 601 -17.95 4.72 -19.67
CA ALA A 601 -18.28 4.05 -18.42
C ALA A 601 -17.00 3.69 -17.63
N ARG A 602 -16.07 2.96 -18.24
CA ARG A 602 -14.85 2.50 -17.54
C ARG A 602 -13.95 3.65 -17.08
N THR A 603 -13.75 4.66 -17.93
CA THR A 603 -12.92 5.83 -17.61
C THR A 603 -13.56 6.69 -16.52
N THR A 604 -14.88 6.88 -16.56
CA THR A 604 -15.61 7.66 -15.55
C THR A 604 -15.65 6.94 -14.20
N ARG A 605 -15.90 5.63 -14.17
CA ARG A 605 -15.83 4.84 -12.92
C ARG A 605 -14.46 4.85 -12.29
N ALA A 606 -13.39 4.72 -13.09
CA ALA A 606 -12.02 4.81 -12.58
C ALA A 606 -11.73 6.20 -11.97
N ARG A 607 -12.33 7.26 -12.51
CA ARG A 607 -12.22 8.62 -11.96
C ARG A 607 -13.06 8.83 -10.70
N ILE A 608 -14.28 8.28 -10.63
CA ILE A 608 -15.09 8.28 -9.40
C ILE A 608 -14.32 7.59 -8.28
N ARG A 609 -13.78 6.39 -8.56
CA ARG A 609 -12.97 5.64 -7.60
C ARG A 609 -11.70 6.39 -7.17
N TYR A 610 -11.07 7.13 -8.09
CA TYR A 610 -9.97 8.04 -7.76
C TYR A 610 -10.39 9.12 -6.73
N LEU A 611 -11.56 9.75 -6.91
CA LEU A 611 -12.06 10.76 -5.97
C LEU A 611 -12.38 10.15 -4.60
N GLU A 612 -12.99 8.95 -4.56
CA GLU A 612 -13.22 8.21 -3.31
C GLU A 612 -11.92 7.91 -2.57
N SER A 613 -10.87 7.47 -3.28
CA SER A 613 -9.56 7.19 -2.70
C SER A 613 -8.91 8.44 -2.09
N ILE A 614 -9.09 9.60 -2.73
CA ILE A 614 -8.61 10.88 -2.19
C ILE A 614 -9.41 11.27 -0.95
N GLN A 615 -10.75 11.16 -1.00
CA GLN A 615 -11.59 11.45 0.16
C GLN A 615 -11.19 10.59 1.36
N SER A 616 -10.91 9.30 1.13
CA SER A 616 -10.42 8.36 2.15
C SER A 616 -9.03 8.74 2.69
N ALA A 617 -8.18 9.34 1.88
CA ALA A 617 -6.87 9.84 2.32
C ALA A 617 -6.97 11.17 3.09
N LEU A 618 -7.95 12.01 2.76
CA LEU A 618 -8.21 13.30 3.43
C LEU A 618 -8.93 13.13 4.77
N ASN A 619 -9.79 12.12 4.91
CA ASN A 619 -10.48 11.84 6.16
C ASN A 619 -9.49 11.27 7.17
N LYS A 620 -9.32 11.94 8.32
CA LYS A 620 -8.60 11.39 9.48
C LYS A 620 -9.20 10.02 9.78
N SER A 621 -8.35 9.00 9.91
CA SER A 621 -8.76 7.61 10.04
C SER A 621 -9.81 7.43 11.16
N LEU A 622 -11.07 7.27 10.79
CA LEU A 622 -12.12 6.69 11.63
C LEU A 622 -12.22 5.17 11.45
N GLN A 623 -11.17 4.53 10.93
CA GLN A 623 -11.07 3.08 10.79
C GLN A 623 -9.77 2.59 11.43
N GLN A 624 -9.67 2.76 12.75
CA GLN A 624 -9.08 1.73 13.60
C GLN A 624 -10.29 0.95 14.13
N ASP A 625 -10.59 -0.15 13.46
CA ASP A 625 -11.45 -1.28 13.85
C ASP A 625 -11.91 -1.95 12.56
N LYS A 626 -11.00 -2.72 11.96
CA LYS A 626 -11.34 -3.78 11.02
C LYS A 626 -10.73 -5.06 11.55
#